data_AF-A0A817N1C3-F1
#
_entry.id   AF-A0A817N1C3-F1
#
_cell.length_a   1.000
_cell.length_b   1.000
_cell.length_c   1.000
_cell.angle_alpha   90.00
_cell.angle_beta   90.00
_cell.angle_gamma   90.00
#
_symmetry.space_group_name_H-M   'P 1'
#
loop_
_entity.id
_entity.type
_entity.pdbx_description
1 polymer ?
#
loop_
_entity_poly.entity_id
_entity_poly.type
_entity_poly.pdbx_seq_one_letter_code
_entity_poly.pdbx_strand_id
1 'polypeptide(L)'
;WSSPLEAHETALQLEKDVYQALLELHAFACKHSDPHLSDYLEEEFLEEQVKSIKEYAGYITNLRRVGPGLGEYIFDKEELDD
;
A
#
# COMPACT_ATOMS: atom_id res chain seq x y z
N TRP A 1 -2.56 14.05 9.19
CA TRP A 1 -3.39 12.92 9.65
C TRP A 1 -3.84 13.19 11.07
N SER A 2 -5.14 13.07 11.37
CA SER A 2 -5.73 13.33 12.70
C SER A 2 -5.89 12.08 13.56
N SER A 3 -5.75 10.88 12.99
CA SER A 3 -5.65 9.60 13.72
C SER A 3 -4.80 8.58 12.96
N PRO A 4 -4.30 7.52 13.63
CA PRO A 4 -3.65 6.40 12.96
C PRO A 4 -4.53 5.76 11.88
N LEU A 5 -5.85 5.65 12.14
CA LEU A 5 -6.80 5.12 11.17
C LEU A 5 -6.87 6.00 9.91
N GLU A 6 -7.00 7.31 10.05
CA GLU A 6 -7.03 8.23 8.90
C GLU A 6 -5.69 8.21 8.13
N ALA A 7 -4.57 8.10 8.86
CA ALA A 7 -3.25 7.99 8.27
C ALA A 7 -3.13 6.75 7.36
N HIS A 8 -3.52 5.58 7.87
CA HIS A 8 -3.45 4.33 7.11
C HIS A 8 -4.49 4.27 5.99
N GLU A 9 -5.69 4.83 6.18
CA GLU A 9 -6.69 4.96 5.10
C GLU A 9 -6.17 5.81 3.95
N THR A 10 -5.46 6.88 4.25
CA THR A 10 -4.92 7.74 3.20
C THR A 10 -3.65 7.17 2.57
N ALA A 11 -2.80 6.50 3.36
CA ALA A 11 -1.68 5.73 2.82
C ALA A 11 -2.18 4.65 1.84
N LEU A 12 -3.23 3.89 2.21
CA LEU A 12 -3.83 2.89 1.32
C LEU A 12 -4.34 3.52 0.01
N GLN A 13 -4.95 4.71 0.07
CA GLN A 13 -5.38 5.39 -1.14
C GLN A 13 -4.20 5.80 -2.01
N LEU A 14 -3.15 6.34 -1.41
CA LEU A 14 -1.90 6.69 -2.11
C LEU A 14 -1.28 5.47 -2.78
N GLU A 15 -1.20 4.33 -2.09
CA GLU A 15 -0.65 3.09 -2.65
C GLU A 15 -1.42 2.60 -3.88
N LYS A 16 -2.77 2.72 -3.84
CA LYS A 16 -3.62 2.38 -4.99
C LYS A 16 -3.41 3.32 -6.16
N ASP A 17 -3.25 4.62 -5.90
CA ASP A 17 -3.01 5.62 -6.93
C ASP A 17 -1.64 5.41 -7.60
N VAL A 18 -0.60 5.11 -6.81
CA VAL A 18 0.74 4.76 -7.31
C VAL A 18 0.71 3.45 -8.11
N TYR A 19 0.02 2.41 -7.62
CA TYR A 19 -0.14 1.15 -8.34
C TYR A 19 -0.82 1.37 -9.70
N GLN A 20 -1.87 2.19 -9.74
CA GLN A 20 -2.56 2.54 -10.99
C GLN A 20 -1.63 3.28 -11.97
N ALA A 21 -0.83 4.23 -11.48
CA ALA A 21 0.15 4.93 -12.30
C ALA A 21 1.24 3.98 -12.85
N LEU A 22 1.67 3.00 -12.06
CA LEU A 22 2.62 1.96 -12.50
C LEU A 22 2.02 1.04 -13.56
N LEU A 23 0.74 0.67 -13.44
CA LEU A 23 0.04 -0.10 -14.48
C LEU A 23 -0.07 0.68 -15.78
N GLU A 24 -0.33 1.98 -15.72
CA GLU A 24 -0.37 2.84 -16.91
C GLU A 24 1.01 2.95 -17.58
N LEU A 25 2.07 3.08 -16.78
CA LEU A 25 3.45 3.08 -17.28
C LEU A 25 3.83 1.73 -17.91
N HIS A 26 3.44 0.62 -17.28
CA HIS A 26 3.66 -0.73 -17.81
C HIS A 26 2.93 -0.93 -19.14
N ALA A 27 1.67 -0.50 -19.24
CA ALA A 27 0.90 -0.55 -20.48
C ALA A 27 1.55 0.32 -21.59
N PHE A 28 2.14 1.45 -21.22
CA PHE A 28 2.91 2.29 -22.14
C PHE A 28 4.18 1.59 -22.64
N ALA A 29 4.95 0.96 -21.74
CA ALA A 29 6.13 0.17 -22.11
C ALA A 29 5.77 -0.98 -23.06
N CYS A 30 4.71 -1.73 -22.75
CA CYS A 30 4.16 -2.78 -23.59
C CYS A 30 3.79 -2.26 -24.99
N LYS A 31 3.08 -1.12 -25.06
CA LYS A 31 2.69 -0.49 -26.33
C LYS A 31 3.89 -0.12 -27.20
N HIS A 32 5.00 0.27 -26.58
CA HIS A 32 6.24 0.62 -27.27
C HIS A 32 7.18 -0.58 -27.49
N SER A 33 6.76 -1.79 -27.12
CA SER A 33 7.55 -3.02 -27.23
C SER A 33 8.90 -2.91 -26.51
N ASP A 34 8.89 -2.33 -25.30
CA ASP A 34 10.06 -2.30 -24.41
C ASP A 34 9.93 -3.41 -23.34
N PRO A 35 10.39 -4.65 -23.64
CA PRO A 35 10.25 -5.77 -22.71
C PRO A 35 11.07 -5.59 -21.44
N HIS A 36 12.19 -4.86 -21.50
CA HIS A 36 13.05 -4.66 -20.33
C HIS A 36 12.39 -3.74 -19.31
N LEU A 37 11.76 -2.65 -19.76
CA LEU A 37 11.02 -1.77 -18.86
C LEU A 37 9.78 -2.45 -18.28
N SER A 38 9.05 -3.23 -19.08
CA SER A 38 7.89 -3.99 -18.59
C SER A 38 8.27 -4.98 -17.48
N ASP A 39 9.33 -5.77 -17.71
CA ASP A 39 9.84 -6.76 -16.75
C ASP A 39 10.31 -6.10 -15.45
N TYR A 40 11.08 -5.01 -15.56
CA TYR A 40 11.54 -4.23 -14.41
C TYR A 40 10.38 -3.68 -13.55
N LEU A 41 9.30 -3.20 -14.18
CA LEU A 41 8.14 -2.70 -13.46
C LEU A 41 7.37 -3.82 -12.75
N GLU A 42 7.29 -5.01 -13.37
CA GLU A 42 6.63 -6.18 -12.78
C GLU A 42 7.37 -6.70 -11.53
N GLU A 43 8.69 -6.93 -11.65
CA GLU A 43 9.48 -7.55 -10.60
C GLU A 43 9.74 -6.62 -9.41
N GLU A 44 10.07 -5.35 -9.67
CA GLU A 44 10.59 -4.45 -8.63
C GLU A 44 9.50 -3.58 -7.98
N PHE A 45 8.35 -3.36 -8.64
CA PHE A 45 7.37 -2.39 -8.15
C PHE A 45 5.95 -2.96 -8.03
N LEU A 46 5.43 -3.61 -9.08
CA LEU A 46 4.03 -4.05 -9.08
C LEU A 46 3.76 -5.13 -8.03
N GLU A 47 4.69 -6.06 -7.82
CA GLU A 47 4.55 -7.07 -6.76
C GLU A 47 4.57 -6.43 -5.35
N GLU A 48 5.46 -5.47 -5.12
CA GLU A 48 5.56 -4.75 -3.85
C GLU A 48 4.28 -3.94 -3.56
N GLN A 49 3.77 -3.19 -4.53
CA GLN A 49 2.53 -2.43 -4.36
C GLN A 49 1.35 -3.32 -3.95
N VAL A 50 1.21 -4.52 -4.52
CA VAL A 50 0.13 -5.44 -4.15
C VAL A 50 0.29 -5.91 -2.69
N LYS A 51 1.52 -6.16 -2.24
CA LYS A 51 1.80 -6.51 -0.84
C LYS A 51 1.49 -5.35 0.10
N SER A 52 1.96 -4.14 -0.21
CA SER A 52 1.72 -2.94 0.60
C SER A 52 0.23 -2.61 0.68
N ILE A 53 -0.52 -2.66 -0.43
CA ILE A 53 -1.98 -2.44 -0.43
C ILE A 53 -2.68 -3.43 0.52
N LYS A 54 -2.27 -4.69 0.51
CA LYS A 54 -2.84 -5.71 1.39
C LYS A 54 -2.50 -5.44 2.86
N GLU A 55 -1.27 -5.06 3.14
CA GLU A 55 -0.78 -4.74 4.48
C GLU A 55 -1.54 -3.55 5.08
N TYR A 56 -1.62 -2.42 4.37
CA TYR A 56 -2.39 -1.26 4.82
C TYR A 56 -3.88 -1.56 5.01
N ALA A 57 -4.48 -2.39 4.14
CA ALA A 57 -5.85 -2.85 4.34
C ALA A 57 -6.01 -3.70 5.62
N GLY A 58 -5.00 -4.50 5.95
CA GLY A 58 -4.90 -5.24 7.21
C GLY A 58 -4.83 -4.31 8.42
N TYR A 59 -3.95 -3.32 8.39
CA TYR A 59 -3.80 -2.31 9.44
C TYR A 59 -5.11 -1.55 9.69
N ILE A 60 -5.79 -1.08 8.65
CA ILE A 60 -7.10 -0.42 8.77
C ILE A 60 -8.12 -1.35 9.43
N THR A 61 -8.14 -2.64 9.05
CA THR A 61 -9.07 -3.63 9.62
C THR A 61 -8.80 -3.82 11.11
N ASN A 62 -7.53 -3.93 11.51
CA ASN A 62 -7.12 -4.05 12.90
C ASN A 62 -7.47 -2.79 13.71
N LEU A 63 -7.12 -1.60 13.21
CA LEU A 63 -7.42 -0.32 13.85
C LEU A 63 -8.93 -0.10 14.06
N ARG A 64 -9.76 -0.44 13.07
CA ARG A 64 -11.23 -0.38 13.21
C ARG A 64 -11.76 -1.35 14.25
N ARG A 65 -11.11 -2.51 14.44
CA ARG A 65 -11.52 -3.55 15.41
C ARG A 65 -11.15 -3.15 16.84
N VAL A 66 -9.95 -2.62 17.06
CA VAL A 66 -9.45 -2.28 18.41
C VAL A 66 -9.98 -0.94 18.91
N GLY A 67 -10.34 -0.02 18.01
CA GLY A 67 -10.87 1.29 18.33
C GLY A 67 -9.84 2.26 18.91
N PRO A 68 -10.24 3.52 19.18
CA PRO A 68 -9.33 4.59 19.57
C PRO A 68 -8.79 4.43 21.00
N GLY A 69 -7.67 5.10 21.30
CA GLY A 69 -7.10 5.17 22.64
C GLY A 69 -6.26 3.94 22.98
N LEU A 70 -6.74 3.06 23.86
CA LEU A 70 -5.98 1.87 24.27
C LEU A 70 -5.76 0.91 23.09
N GLY A 71 -6.74 0.79 22.19
CA GLY A 71 -6.64 -0.06 21.01
C GLY A 71 -5.52 0.41 20.06
N GLU A 72 -5.43 1.70 19.80
CA GLU A 72 -4.35 2.31 19.00
C GLU A 72 -2.98 2.10 19.65
N TYR A 73 -2.87 2.24 20.98
CA TYR A 73 -1.62 1.97 21.70
C TYR A 73 -1.16 0.51 21.58
N ILE A 74 -2.09 -0.45 21.70
CA ILE A 74 -1.77 -1.88 21.53
C ILE A 74 -1.37 -2.16 20.08
N PHE A 75 -2.09 -1.58 19.10
CA PHE A 75 -1.75 -1.71 17.69
C PHE A 75 -0.34 -1.18 17.40
N ASP A 76 0.02 0.00 17.89
CA ASP A 76 1.36 0.59 17.75
C ASP A 76 2.45 -0.36 18.30
N LYS A 77 2.20 -0.98 19.46
CA LYS A 77 3.14 -1.89 20.11
C LYS A 77 3.29 -3.26 19.45
N GLU A 78 2.23 -3.77 18.83
CA GLU A 78 2.23 -5.12 18.26
C GLU A 78 2.52 -5.16 16.76
N GLU A 79 2.18 -4.11 16.02
CA GLU A 79 2.22 -4.11 14.54
C GLU A 79 3.26 -3.14 13.96
N LEU A 80 3.76 -2.16 14.73
CA LEU A 80 4.69 -1.14 14.23
C LEU A 80 6.06 -1.11 14.94
N ASP A 81 6.17 -1.66 16.15
CA ASP A 81 7.45 -1.81 16.87
C ASP A 81 8.15 -3.13 16.47
N ASP A 82 9.00 -3.06 15.44
CA ASP A 82 10.09 -4.04 15.16
C ASP A 82 11.41 -3.63 15.87
#